data_AF-A0A0K1N1D3-F1
#
_entry.id   AF-A0A0K1N1D3-F1
#
_cell.length_a   1.000
_cell.length_b   1.000
_cell.length_c   1.000
_cell.angle_alpha   90.00
_cell.angle_beta   90.00
_cell.angle_gamma   90.00
#
_symmetry.space_group_name_H-M   'P 1'
#
loop_
_entity.id
_entity.type
_entity.pdbx_description
1 polymer ?
#
loop_
_entity_poly.entity_id
_entity_poly.type
_entity_poly.pdbx_seq_one_letter_code
_entity_poly.pdbx_strand_id
1 'polypeptide(L)'
;MQYNRAVNISELLQDSALAKVMQKGIWLNELNQQFKRLFPSQFEGLYGIANIDQTTLSIEVANSAVRQGLLFKQRELLKLVQRQLPQVTQLKIYVNPEFSAKR
;
A
#
# COMPACT_ATOMS: atom_id res chain seq x y z
N MET A 1 6.85 -50.13 1.75
CA MET A 1 5.65 -49.31 1.47
C MET A 1 6.09 -47.86 1.36
N GLN A 2 6.28 -47.35 0.14
CA GLN A 2 6.64 -45.95 -0.10
C GLN A 2 5.39 -45.08 0.01
N TYR A 3 5.31 -44.25 1.05
CA TYR A 3 4.28 -43.22 1.18
C TYR A 3 4.58 -42.09 0.21
N ASN A 4 4.00 -42.13 -0.98
CA ASN A 4 3.96 -40.97 -1.87
C ASN A 4 2.61 -40.27 -1.66
N ARG A 5 2.48 -39.48 -0.58
CA ARG A 5 1.37 -38.52 -0.50
C ARG A 5 1.74 -37.35 -1.39
N ALA A 6 1.15 -37.29 -2.57
CA ALA A 6 1.10 -36.07 -3.37
C ALA A 6 0.41 -35.00 -2.51
N VAL A 7 1.20 -34.18 -1.83
CA VAL A 7 0.68 -33.07 -1.03
C VAL A 7 0.12 -32.06 -2.02
N ASN A 8 -1.18 -31.80 -1.93
CA ASN A 8 -1.87 -30.89 -2.83
C ASN A 8 -1.30 -29.47 -2.60
N ILE A 9 -0.49 -28.99 -3.55
CA ILE A 9 0.20 -27.70 -3.46
C ILE A 9 -0.80 -26.57 -3.16
N SER A 10 -2.02 -26.70 -3.68
CA SER A 10 -3.14 -25.79 -3.47
C SER A 10 -3.59 -25.66 -2.00
N GLU A 11 -3.55 -26.74 -1.21
CA GLU A 11 -3.91 -26.72 0.23
C GLU A 11 -2.77 -26.13 1.07
N LEU A 12 -1.51 -26.48 0.76
CA LEU A 12 -0.35 -25.89 1.45
C LEU A 12 -0.24 -24.39 1.21
N LEU A 13 -0.63 -23.92 0.03
CA LEU A 13 -0.55 -22.52 -0.32
C LEU A 13 -1.54 -21.67 0.47
N GLN A 14 -2.74 -22.14 0.79
CA GLN A 14 -3.81 -21.33 1.42
C GLN A 14 -3.40 -20.71 2.77
N ASP A 15 -2.64 -21.44 3.60
CA ASP A 15 -2.11 -20.94 4.89
C ASP A 15 -0.62 -20.52 4.83
N SER A 16 0.01 -20.63 3.65
CA SER A 16 1.43 -20.34 3.48
C SER A 16 1.77 -18.86 3.67
N ALA A 17 3.04 -18.60 4.00
CA ALA A 17 3.60 -17.25 3.97
C ALA A 17 3.43 -16.59 2.58
N LEU A 18 3.49 -17.37 1.50
CA LEU A 18 3.32 -16.88 0.14
C LEU A 18 1.90 -16.36 -0.12
N ALA A 19 0.86 -17.11 0.27
CA ALA A 19 -0.52 -16.64 0.12
C ALA A 19 -0.77 -15.34 0.91
N LYS A 20 -0.21 -15.23 2.12
CA LYS A 20 -0.28 -13.99 2.91
C LYS A 20 0.38 -12.81 2.20
N VAL A 21 1.54 -13.02 1.56
CA VAL A 21 2.22 -11.99 0.74
C VAL A 21 1.37 -11.61 -0.47
N MET A 22 0.80 -12.59 -1.18
CA MET A 22 -0.05 -12.34 -2.34
C MET A 22 -1.31 -11.56 -1.97
N GLN A 23 -2.01 -11.97 -0.91
CA GLN A 23 -3.19 -11.26 -0.40
C GLN A 23 -2.83 -9.82 0.00
N LYS A 24 -1.70 -9.61 0.68
CA LYS A 24 -1.21 -8.26 1.01
C LYS A 24 -0.96 -7.43 -0.25
N GLY A 25 -0.37 -8.02 -1.29
CA GLY A 25 -0.13 -7.35 -2.57
C GLY A 25 -1.42 -6.92 -3.27
N ILE A 26 -2.42 -7.82 -3.34
CA ILE A 26 -3.75 -7.52 -3.90
C ILE A 26 -4.40 -6.37 -3.14
N TRP A 27 -4.42 -6.46 -1.81
CA TRP A 27 -5.03 -5.46 -0.96
C TRP A 27 -4.35 -4.09 -1.08
N LEU A 28 -3.01 -4.05 -1.14
CA LEU A 28 -2.28 -2.80 -1.39
C LEU A 28 -2.58 -2.21 -2.77
N ASN A 29 -2.76 -3.04 -3.80
CA ASN A 29 -3.14 -2.55 -5.12
C ASN A 29 -4.56 -1.94 -5.11
N GLU A 30 -5.52 -2.60 -4.48
CA GLU A 30 -6.88 -2.08 -4.32
C GLU A 30 -6.89 -0.75 -3.57
N LEU A 31 -6.14 -0.67 -2.46
CA LEU A 31 -5.95 0.58 -1.74
C LEU A 31 -5.34 1.65 -2.66
N ASN A 32 -4.29 1.34 -3.40
CA ASN A 32 -3.69 2.29 -4.34
C ASN A 32 -4.72 2.82 -5.36
N GLN A 33 -5.61 1.97 -5.89
CA GLN A 33 -6.67 2.40 -6.81
C GLN A 33 -7.73 3.29 -6.14
N GLN A 34 -8.14 2.97 -4.92
CA GLN A 34 -9.09 3.78 -4.17
C GLN A 34 -8.49 5.17 -3.85
N PHE A 35 -7.22 5.19 -3.45
CA PHE A 35 -6.53 6.41 -3.05
C PHE A 35 -6.02 7.24 -4.23
N LYS A 36 -5.86 6.67 -5.43
CA LYS A 36 -5.57 7.44 -6.67
C LYS A 36 -6.53 8.60 -6.89
N ARG A 37 -7.82 8.43 -6.56
CA ARG A 37 -8.85 9.45 -6.75
C ARG A 37 -8.90 10.50 -5.64
N LEU A 38 -8.25 10.23 -4.51
CA LEU A 38 -8.28 11.11 -3.33
C LEU A 38 -7.14 12.13 -3.31
N PHE A 39 -6.07 11.85 -4.05
CA PHE A 39 -4.89 12.70 -4.09
C PHE A 39 -4.93 13.61 -5.32
N PRO A 40 -4.27 14.78 -5.27
CA PRO A 40 -4.22 15.71 -6.40
C PRO A 40 -3.61 15.06 -7.65
N SER A 41 -4.24 15.26 -8.81
CA SER A 41 -3.81 14.65 -10.09
C SER A 41 -2.40 15.07 -10.51
N GLN A 42 -1.89 16.22 -10.06
CA GLN A 42 -0.50 16.63 -10.30
C GLN A 42 0.55 15.69 -9.69
N PHE A 43 0.15 14.82 -8.75
CA PHE A 43 1.03 13.82 -8.14
C PHE A 43 0.77 12.41 -8.69
N GLU A 44 -0.10 12.26 -9.69
CA GLU A 44 -0.36 10.97 -10.30
C GLU A 44 0.94 10.34 -10.80
N GLY A 45 1.10 9.04 -10.51
CA GLY A 45 2.34 8.32 -10.86
C GLY A 45 3.51 8.58 -9.90
N LEU A 46 3.48 9.62 -9.06
CA LEU A 46 4.61 10.05 -8.22
C LEU A 46 4.51 9.62 -6.74
N TYR A 47 3.46 8.90 -6.37
CA TYR A 47 3.30 8.29 -5.05
C TYR A 47 2.61 6.92 -5.10
N GLY A 48 2.71 6.19 -4.00
CA GLY A 48 2.02 4.92 -3.77
C GLY A 48 1.88 4.61 -2.28
N ILE A 49 0.88 3.79 -1.94
CA ILE A 49 0.75 3.19 -0.62
C ILE A 49 1.75 2.05 -0.53
N ALA A 50 2.69 2.18 0.38
CA ALA A 50 3.73 1.18 0.63
C ALA A 50 3.33 0.18 1.72
N ASN A 51 2.64 0.66 2.75
CA ASN A 51 2.18 -0.18 3.84
C ASN A 51 1.03 0.48 4.58
N ILE A 52 0.27 -0.34 5.29
CA ILE A 52 -0.67 0.11 6.30
C ILE A 52 -0.54 -0.83 7.49
N ASP A 53 -0.36 -0.24 8.66
CA ASP A 53 -0.43 -0.92 9.94
C ASP A 53 -1.68 -0.47 10.70
N GLN A 54 -1.80 -0.85 11.97
CA GLN A 54 -3.01 -0.65 12.78
C GLN A 54 -3.56 0.78 12.72
N THR A 55 -2.68 1.79 12.68
CA THR A 55 -3.08 3.20 12.75
C THR A 55 -2.36 4.10 11.74
N THR A 56 -1.34 3.58 11.05
CA THR A 56 -0.50 4.38 10.15
C THR A 56 -0.61 3.88 8.71
N LEU A 57 -0.95 4.80 7.81
CA LEU A 57 -0.83 4.61 6.38
C LEU A 57 0.52 5.18 5.91
N SER A 58 1.38 4.31 5.40
CA SER A 58 2.71 4.66 4.88
C SER A 58 2.65 4.90 3.38
N ILE A 59 3.08 6.08 2.96
CA ILE A 59 3.06 6.54 1.58
C ILE A 59 4.50 6.82 1.15
N GLU A 60 4.91 6.15 0.08
CA GLU A 60 6.16 6.43 -0.59
C GLU A 60 5.95 7.42 -1.73
N VAL A 61 6.91 8.32 -1.94
CA VAL A 61 6.88 9.33 -3.00
C VAL A 61 8.20 9.39 -3.75
N ALA A 62 8.14 9.79 -5.03
CA ALA A 62 9.30 9.90 -5.91
C ALA A 62 10.39 10.85 -5.42
N ASN A 63 10.01 12.00 -4.83
CA ASN A 63 10.95 13.04 -4.46
C ASN A 63 10.42 13.95 -3.35
N SER A 64 11.31 14.81 -2.84
CA SER A 64 11.00 15.74 -1.75
C SER A 64 9.92 16.78 -2.12
N ALA A 65 9.83 17.20 -3.39
CA ALA A 65 8.81 18.16 -3.80
C ALA A 65 7.40 17.56 -3.66
N VAL A 66 7.21 16.31 -4.10
CA VAL A 66 5.97 15.56 -3.92
C VAL A 66 5.68 15.37 -2.43
N ARG A 67 6.68 14.99 -1.63
CA ARG A 67 6.53 14.85 -0.17
C ARG A 67 5.98 16.12 0.46
N GLN A 68 6.57 17.28 0.15
CA GLN A 68 6.14 18.56 0.70
C GLN A 68 4.72 18.93 0.26
N GLY A 69 4.40 18.70 -1.02
CA GLY A 69 3.04 18.90 -1.54
C GLY A 69 1.98 18.07 -0.80
N LEU A 70 2.29 16.81 -0.49
CA LEU A 70 1.37 15.96 0.27
C LEU A 70 1.31 16.31 1.76
N LEU A 71 2.44 16.69 2.37
CA LEU A 71 2.47 17.16 3.76
C LEU A 71 1.62 18.42 3.95
N PHE A 72 1.65 19.35 2.99
CA PHE A 72 0.80 20.54 3.02
C PHE A 72 -0.69 20.20 3.08
N LYS A 73 -1.11 19.10 2.46
CA LYS A 73 -2.49 18.61 2.46
C LYS A 73 -2.76 17.49 3.47
N GLN A 74 -1.81 17.18 4.36
CA GLN A 74 -1.85 15.98 5.19
C GLN A 74 -3.15 15.84 6.01
N ARG A 75 -3.64 16.94 6.58
CA ARG A 75 -4.88 16.93 7.39
C ARG A 75 -6.12 16.61 6.54
N GLU A 76 -6.19 17.15 5.33
CA GLU A 76 -7.29 16.88 4.39
C GLU A 76 -7.23 15.43 3.91
N LEU A 77 -6.04 14.98 3.51
CA LEU A 77 -5.80 13.61 3.09
C LEU A 77 -6.14 12.61 4.18
N LEU A 78 -5.75 12.87 5.44
CA LEU A 78 -6.08 12.00 6.56
C LEU A 78 -7.59 11.89 6.77
N LYS A 79 -8.33 13.00 6.67
CA LYS A 79 -9.80 12.95 6.76
C LYS A 79 -10.42 12.12 5.63
N LEU A 80 -9.88 12.21 4.42
CA LEU A 80 -10.35 11.41 3.28
C LEU A 80 -10.05 9.92 3.50
N VAL A 81 -8.84 9.59 3.96
CA VAL A 81 -8.42 8.23 4.34
C VAL A 81 -9.36 7.66 5.39
N GLN A 82 -9.66 8.43 6.44
CA GLN A 82 -10.52 8.00 7.56
C GLN A 82 -11.96 7.68 7.16
N ARG A 83 -12.46 8.18 6.02
CA ARG A 83 -13.80 7.80 5.51
C ARG A 83 -13.85 6.33 5.09
N GLN A 84 -12.73 5.76 4.66
CA GLN A 84 -12.62 4.36 4.24
C GLN A 84 -11.90 3.49 5.27
N LEU A 85 -10.95 4.08 6.00
CA LEU A 85 -10.11 3.42 7.00
C LEU A 85 -10.12 4.22 8.31
N PRO A 86 -11.21 4.16 9.10
CA PRO A 86 -11.38 4.98 10.31
C PRO A 86 -10.30 4.76 11.37
N GLN A 87 -9.68 3.58 11.39
CA GLN A 87 -8.59 3.22 12.30
C GLN A 87 -7.29 3.98 12.02
N VAL A 88 -7.11 4.53 10.82
CA VAL A 88 -5.90 5.26 10.46
C VAL A 88 -5.93 6.64 11.10
N THR A 89 -4.98 6.91 11.99
CA THR A 89 -4.82 8.20 12.68
C THR A 89 -3.60 8.98 12.18
N GLN A 90 -2.72 8.34 11.40
CA GLN A 90 -1.49 8.97 10.94
C GLN A 90 -1.16 8.61 9.48
N LEU A 91 -0.66 9.61 8.75
CA LEU A 91 -0.01 9.42 7.45
C LEU A 91 1.51 9.56 7.62
N LYS A 92 2.27 8.55 7.21
CA LYS A 92 3.73 8.60 7.19
C LYS A 92 4.21 8.70 5.75
N ILE A 93 4.75 9.86 5.38
CA ILE A 93 5.17 10.15 4.00
C ILE A 93 6.70 10.20 3.93
N TYR A 94 7.30 9.35 3.10
CA TYR A 94 8.74 9.26 2.92
C TYR A 94 9.14 9.20 1.45
N VAL A 95 10.35 9.69 1.15
CA VAL A 95 10.88 9.68 -0.21
C VAL A 95 11.48 8.31 -0.50
N ASN A 96 11.09 7.73 -1.63
CA ASN A 96 11.71 6.56 -2.24
C ASN A 96 12.18 6.97 -3.65
N PRO A 97 13.48 7.27 -3.86
CA PRO A 97 14.00 7.67 -5.17
C PRO A 97 13.77 6.64 -6.26
N GLU A 98 13.71 5.35 -5.90
CA GLU A 98 13.47 4.24 -6.82
C GLU A 98 12.00 4.15 -7.27
N PHE A 99 11.10 4.97 -6.71
CA PHE A 99 9.68 4.91 -7.02
C PHE A 99 9.38 5.28 -8.47
N SER A 100 10.03 6.32 -9.00
CA SER A 100 9.89 6.73 -10.40
C SER A 100 10.57 5.78 -11.39
N ALA A 101 11.52 4.96 -10.93
CA ALA A 101 12.22 3.98 -11.78
C ALA A 101 11.41 2.68 -11.99
N LYS A 102 10.34 2.47 -11.22
CA LYS A 102 9.55 1.23 -11.18
C LYS A 102 8.22 1.28 -11.93
N ARG A 103 7.90 2.37 -12.63
CA ARG A 103 6.65 2.54 -13.38
C ARG A 103 6.88 2.85 -14.84
#